data_AF-A0A2E0GV61-F1
#
_entry.id   AF-A0A2E0GV61-F1
#
_cell.length_a   1.000
_cell.length_b   1.000
_cell.length_c   1.000
_cell.angle_alpha   90.00
_cell.angle_beta   90.00
_cell.angle_gamma   90.00
#
_symmetry.space_group_name_H-M   'P 1'
#
loop_
_entity.id
_entity.type
_entity.pdbx_description
1 polymer ?
#
loop_
_entity_poly.entity_id
_entity_poly.type
_entity_poly.pdbx_seq_one_letter_code
_entity_poly.pdbx_strand_id
1 'polypeptide(L)'
;MTAIITEKFRLHNATQFSESFNEAAKSTYYMMIGKSTPFTSGTSGGTDSSPPTPADDVTSEFNVWDQAIAAKNVAAGDVSHAISRLNWANSTTFDMYESDVSSTNLTTSGKSSIYESTFFFRTSDNRVYKVIDNNGGTAYSGSEPTSESTSFFSQGGYVLKYMYTITSAEQTKFLTTDFMPVSTDSTVSTAAVDGKIESLIVTAGTGYTDGTYYVAVNGDGTSAGTTSGAVIEFVVSSGAIASFGLTSGTDTIVYSGGTNYTYGTITLTDDTVFANAGLTTAVDSGDIDNGSGGVIKVVISPKGGHGSNAVNELGGHFVIMNTLFVGAEGDDLLTGNDFRNISIVTEPTNFGTTTVATDTTARQTYALKLASTSGTFTADEKITQATTLAIGKVVQWDANNNILYYHQERYPDYGTSTVGAYIAFSGANVVTGATSGATGTPDASADSAVTLANSNTITFTDGYANPELEPDSGNVIYIENRAPITRATDQTEDIKIVVEF
;
A
#
# COMPACT_ATOMS: atom_id res chain seq x y z
N MET A 1 31.27 12.81 -3.39
CA MET A 1 30.31 12.76 -2.27
C MET A 1 29.40 11.57 -2.53
N THR A 2 29.21 10.70 -1.53
CA THR A 2 28.37 9.49 -1.65
C THR A 2 27.34 9.52 -0.52
N ALA A 3 26.06 9.33 -0.84
CA ALA A 3 24.96 9.33 0.12
C ALA A 3 23.88 8.35 -0.35
N ILE A 4 23.06 7.85 0.59
CA ILE A 4 21.91 6.97 0.33
C ILE A 4 20.74 7.39 1.22
N ILE A 5 19.51 7.29 0.69
CA ILE A 5 18.29 7.36 1.49
C ILE A 5 18.05 5.97 2.05
N THR A 6 18.17 5.82 3.36
CA THR A 6 17.98 4.51 4.01
C THR A 6 16.52 4.11 4.00
N GLU A 7 16.25 2.80 3.99
CA GLU A 7 14.89 2.25 4.13
C GLU A 7 14.14 2.82 5.36
N LYS A 8 14.86 3.08 6.46
CA LYS A 8 14.24 3.65 7.67
C LYS A 8 13.69 5.07 7.48
N PHE A 9 14.23 5.85 6.55
CA PHE A 9 13.70 7.16 6.20
C PHE A 9 12.38 7.01 5.43
N ARG A 10 12.35 6.11 4.44
CA ARG A 10 11.17 5.78 3.63
C ARG A 10 10.02 5.29 4.52
N LEU A 11 10.33 4.32 5.37
CA LEU A 11 9.42 3.74 6.35
C LEU A 11 8.90 4.77 7.36
N HIS A 12 9.75 5.71 7.82
CA HIS A 12 9.32 6.78 8.72
C HIS A 12 8.23 7.64 8.07
N ASN A 13 8.44 8.07 6.82
CA ASN A 13 7.45 8.86 6.09
C ASN A 13 6.17 8.07 5.83
N ALA A 14 6.28 6.79 5.43
CA ALA A 14 5.13 5.91 5.24
C ALA A 14 4.32 5.72 6.54
N THR A 15 5.01 5.59 7.68
CA THR A 15 4.38 5.48 9.01
C THR A 15 3.64 6.77 9.36
N GLN A 16 4.27 7.93 9.20
CA GLN A 16 3.61 9.22 9.45
C GLN A 16 2.37 9.41 8.57
N PHE A 17 2.45 9.01 7.30
CA PHE A 17 1.30 9.07 6.40
C PHE A 17 0.19 8.11 6.85
N SER A 18 0.50 6.86 7.21
CA SER A 18 -0.52 5.93 7.71
C SER A 18 -1.13 6.36 9.05
N GLU A 19 -0.34 6.95 9.96
CA GLU A 19 -0.79 7.43 11.26
C GLU A 19 -1.73 8.64 11.14
N SER A 20 -1.55 9.47 10.11
CA SER A 20 -2.42 10.63 9.86
C SER A 20 -3.91 10.29 9.74
N PHE A 21 -4.27 9.03 9.40
CA PHE A 21 -5.65 8.57 9.30
C PHE A 21 -6.27 8.16 10.64
N ASN A 22 -5.47 7.81 11.66
CA ASN A 22 -5.94 7.18 12.89
C ASN A 22 -5.47 7.84 14.19
N GLU A 23 -4.60 8.85 14.10
CA GLU A 23 -4.12 9.59 15.26
C GLU A 23 -5.24 10.41 15.95
N ALA A 24 -5.00 10.86 17.18
CA ALA A 24 -6.01 11.57 17.97
C ALA A 24 -6.49 12.87 17.29
N ALA A 25 -5.59 13.53 16.55
CA ALA A 25 -5.88 14.68 15.70
C ALA A 25 -5.70 14.28 14.22
N LYS A 26 -6.45 13.26 13.79
CA LYS A 26 -6.36 12.72 12.43
C LYS A 26 -6.64 13.79 11.37
N SER A 27 -5.94 13.64 10.25
CA SER A 27 -6.29 14.30 9.00
C SER A 27 -7.41 13.53 8.30
N THR A 28 -8.25 14.26 7.57
CA THR A 28 -9.36 13.75 6.79
C THR A 28 -8.99 13.72 5.32
N TYR A 29 -9.22 12.57 4.69
CA TYR A 29 -8.90 12.35 3.29
C TYR A 29 -10.18 12.00 2.54
N TYR A 30 -10.42 12.66 1.41
CA TYR A 30 -11.48 12.28 0.49
C TYR A 30 -10.89 11.86 -0.84
N MET A 31 -11.30 10.70 -1.32
CA MET A 31 -11.11 10.32 -2.71
C MET A 31 -12.26 10.91 -3.53
N MET A 32 -11.94 11.75 -4.51
CA MET A 32 -12.93 12.35 -5.40
C MET A 32 -12.90 11.67 -6.77
N ILE A 33 -14.08 11.57 -7.37
CA ILE A 33 -14.26 11.21 -8.77
C ILE A 33 -14.81 12.41 -9.53
N GLY A 34 -14.33 12.61 -10.75
CA GLY A 34 -14.67 13.77 -11.55
C GLY A 34 -14.52 13.56 -13.05
N LYS A 35 -14.67 14.68 -13.77
CA LYS A 35 -14.60 14.76 -15.23
C LYS A 35 -15.62 13.85 -15.91
N SER A 36 -16.89 14.25 -15.82
CA SER A 36 -17.99 13.52 -16.48
C SER A 36 -17.98 13.68 -17.99
N THR A 37 -17.48 14.81 -18.48
CA THR A 37 -17.39 15.11 -19.91
C THR A 37 -16.11 14.51 -20.53
N PRO A 38 -16.11 14.18 -21.83
CA PRO A 38 -14.91 13.69 -22.52
C PRO A 38 -13.72 14.65 -22.45
N PHE A 39 -12.51 14.09 -22.44
CA PHE A 39 -11.30 14.89 -22.60
C PHE A 39 -11.25 15.51 -24.01
N THR A 40 -10.93 16.80 -24.08
CA THR A 40 -10.81 17.51 -25.37
C THR A 40 -9.59 18.42 -25.39
N SER A 41 -9.01 18.60 -26.58
CA SER A 41 -7.84 19.46 -26.78
C SER A 41 -8.04 20.92 -26.39
N GLY A 42 -9.30 21.41 -26.40
CA GLY A 42 -9.64 22.78 -26.02
C GLY A 42 -9.93 23.00 -24.54
N THR A 43 -9.93 21.95 -23.71
CA THR A 43 -10.20 22.04 -22.27
C THR A 43 -9.07 21.39 -21.47
N SER A 44 -9.21 20.11 -21.15
CA SER A 44 -8.32 19.27 -20.37
C SER A 44 -7.05 18.83 -21.10
N GLY A 45 -7.02 18.95 -22.43
CA GLY A 45 -6.03 18.28 -23.27
C GLY A 45 -6.34 16.79 -23.46
N GLY A 46 -5.67 16.16 -24.44
CA GLY A 46 -5.79 14.73 -24.71
C GLY A 46 -7.14 14.28 -25.28
N THR A 47 -7.42 12.98 -25.17
CA THR A 47 -8.66 12.30 -25.56
C THR A 47 -8.97 11.16 -24.58
N ASP A 48 -10.18 10.61 -24.59
CA ASP A 48 -10.54 9.46 -23.74
C ASP A 48 -9.69 8.21 -24.03
N SER A 49 -9.18 8.08 -25.25
CA SER A 49 -8.25 7.01 -25.65
C SER A 49 -6.79 7.28 -25.29
N SER A 50 -6.45 8.52 -24.96
CA SER A 50 -5.13 8.96 -24.53
C SER A 50 -5.30 10.09 -23.52
N PRO A 51 -5.70 9.75 -22.27
CA PRO A 51 -5.91 10.74 -21.22
C PRO A 51 -4.68 11.64 -21.05
N PRO A 52 -4.87 12.94 -20.79
CA PRO A 52 -3.76 13.86 -20.58
C PRO A 52 -3.01 13.49 -19.31
N THR A 53 -1.68 13.57 -19.35
CA THR A 53 -0.84 13.44 -18.15
C THR A 53 -1.23 14.54 -17.15
N PRO A 54 -1.57 14.20 -15.89
CA PRO A 54 -1.82 15.20 -14.86
C PRO A 54 -0.65 16.18 -14.74
N ALA A 55 -0.96 17.46 -14.54
CA ALA A 55 0.03 18.49 -14.27
C ALA A 55 0.15 18.70 -12.75
N ASP A 56 1.37 18.99 -12.29
CA ASP A 56 1.63 19.44 -10.92
C ASP A 56 1.74 20.96 -10.93
N ASP A 57 0.58 21.62 -10.89
CA ASP A 57 0.48 23.07 -10.87
C ASP A 57 -0.80 23.55 -10.17
N VAL A 58 -0.76 24.79 -9.68
CA VAL A 58 -1.86 25.41 -8.92
C VAL A 58 -3.16 25.54 -9.74
N THR A 59 -3.08 25.64 -11.06
CA THR A 59 -4.28 25.77 -11.91
C THR A 59 -5.01 24.43 -12.03
N SER A 60 -4.26 23.35 -12.13
CA SER A 60 -4.80 22.00 -12.23
C SER A 60 -5.61 21.59 -10.99
N GLU A 61 -5.19 22.03 -9.80
CA GLU A 61 -5.92 21.81 -8.55
C GLU A 61 -7.34 22.40 -8.59
N PHE A 62 -7.46 23.62 -9.09
CA PHE A 62 -8.77 24.27 -9.26
C PHE A 62 -9.64 23.56 -10.30
N ASN A 63 -9.03 23.10 -11.40
CA ASN A 63 -9.76 22.37 -12.44
C ASN A 63 -10.29 21.03 -11.92
N VAL A 64 -9.57 20.37 -10.99
CA VAL A 64 -10.03 19.13 -10.33
C VAL A 64 -11.29 19.37 -9.52
N TRP A 65 -11.36 20.47 -8.78
CA TRP A 65 -12.56 20.86 -8.04
C TRP A 65 -13.73 21.20 -8.96
N ASP A 66 -13.52 22.00 -10.00
CA ASP A 66 -14.59 22.41 -10.92
C ASP A 66 -15.26 21.23 -11.63
N GLN A 67 -14.52 20.15 -11.87
CA GLN A 67 -14.98 18.95 -12.56
C GLN A 67 -15.35 17.79 -11.61
N ALA A 68 -15.24 17.98 -10.30
CA ALA A 68 -15.57 16.96 -9.30
C ALA A 68 -17.08 16.65 -9.33
N ILE A 69 -17.43 15.37 -9.18
CA ILE A 69 -18.82 14.89 -9.22
C ILE A 69 -19.26 14.42 -7.83
N ALA A 70 -18.39 13.64 -7.18
CA ALA A 70 -18.62 13.10 -5.86
C ALA A 70 -17.29 12.85 -5.15
N ALA A 71 -17.34 12.75 -3.83
CA ALA A 71 -16.22 12.46 -2.96
C ALA A 71 -16.61 11.41 -1.93
N LYS A 72 -15.66 10.57 -1.52
CA LYS A 72 -15.83 9.57 -0.47
C LYS A 72 -14.69 9.65 0.53
N ASN A 73 -15.02 9.67 1.82
CA ASN A 73 -14.07 9.71 2.91
C ASN A 73 -13.27 8.40 2.98
N VAL A 74 -11.94 8.49 3.06
CA VAL A 74 -11.05 7.34 3.21
C VAL A 74 -10.86 7.05 4.69
N ALA A 75 -11.51 6.00 5.18
CA ALA A 75 -11.43 5.63 6.59
C ALA A 75 -10.09 4.95 6.93
N ALA A 76 -9.67 5.03 8.19
CA ALA A 76 -8.46 4.37 8.67
C ALA A 76 -8.42 2.85 8.41
N GLY A 77 -9.58 2.18 8.41
CA GLY A 77 -9.70 0.75 8.11
C GLY A 77 -9.57 0.42 6.61
N ASP A 78 -9.44 1.44 5.76
CA ASP A 78 -9.23 1.34 4.32
C ASP A 78 -7.81 1.78 3.92
N VAL A 79 -6.89 1.84 4.90
CA VAL A 79 -5.47 2.13 4.69
C VAL A 79 -4.63 1.01 5.31
N SER A 80 -3.59 0.57 4.60
CA SER A 80 -2.64 -0.43 5.10
C SER A 80 -1.25 -0.21 4.54
N HIS A 81 -0.22 -0.53 5.32
CA HIS A 81 1.12 -0.73 4.76
C HIS A 81 1.10 -1.89 3.76
N ALA A 82 1.98 -1.81 2.77
CA ALA A 82 2.16 -2.83 1.76
C ALA A 82 3.61 -3.05 1.38
N ILE A 83 3.84 -4.19 0.74
CA ILE A 83 5.10 -4.63 0.17
C ILE A 83 4.85 -5.19 -1.23
N SER A 84 5.90 -5.28 -2.04
CA SER A 84 5.81 -5.91 -3.35
C SER A 84 5.32 -7.35 -3.23
N ARG A 85 4.39 -7.74 -4.11
CA ARG A 85 3.78 -9.05 -4.11
C ARG A 85 4.71 -10.05 -4.76
N LEU A 86 5.19 -11.00 -3.95
CA LEU A 86 5.93 -12.17 -4.40
C LEU A 86 5.10 -13.41 -4.07
N ASN A 87 4.58 -14.10 -5.07
CA ASN A 87 3.85 -15.35 -4.85
C ASN A 87 4.82 -16.53 -4.87
N TRP A 88 4.59 -17.50 -3.99
CA TRP A 88 5.33 -18.75 -4.01
C TRP A 88 5.03 -19.54 -5.29
N ALA A 89 6.07 -20.16 -5.85
CA ALA A 89 5.96 -21.18 -6.87
C ALA A 89 7.08 -22.21 -6.67
N ASN A 90 6.79 -23.48 -6.93
CA ASN A 90 7.82 -24.52 -6.93
C ASN A 90 8.84 -24.25 -8.04
N SER A 91 10.08 -24.70 -7.84
CA SER A 91 11.20 -24.46 -8.76
C SER A 91 11.59 -22.98 -8.93
N THR A 92 11.18 -22.10 -8.01
CA THR A 92 11.65 -20.72 -7.93
C THR A 92 12.84 -20.63 -6.98
N THR A 93 13.88 -19.88 -7.37
CA THR A 93 14.97 -19.50 -6.47
C THR A 93 14.60 -18.21 -5.77
N PHE A 94 14.66 -18.21 -4.44
CA PHE A 94 14.48 -17.02 -3.61
C PHE A 94 15.81 -16.60 -2.99
N ASP A 95 15.93 -15.31 -2.65
CA ASP A 95 17.03 -14.81 -1.83
C ASP A 95 16.85 -15.27 -0.37
N MET A 96 17.93 -15.28 0.41
CA MET A 96 17.84 -15.43 1.86
C MET A 96 18.02 -14.10 2.56
N TYR A 97 17.57 -14.05 3.81
CA TYR A 97 17.86 -12.93 4.68
C TYR A 97 19.34 -12.89 5.07
N GLU A 98 20.00 -11.77 4.77
CA GLU A 98 21.32 -11.45 5.28
C GLU A 98 21.35 -10.04 5.87
N SER A 99 22.05 -9.86 6.99
CA SER A 99 22.10 -8.58 7.71
C SER A 99 23.03 -7.54 7.08
N ASP A 100 23.93 -7.93 6.19
CA ASP A 100 25.01 -7.09 5.63
C ASP A 100 25.01 -7.02 4.09
N VAL A 101 23.85 -7.19 3.47
CA VAL A 101 23.66 -6.94 2.02
C VAL A 101 24.11 -5.52 1.68
N SER A 102 24.97 -5.40 0.67
CA SER A 102 25.60 -4.14 0.28
C SER A 102 26.09 -4.20 -1.17
N SER A 103 26.67 -3.12 -1.68
CA SER A 103 27.30 -3.11 -3.01
C SER A 103 28.47 -4.10 -3.17
N THR A 104 29.00 -4.63 -2.06
CA THR A 104 30.11 -5.60 -2.05
C THR A 104 29.68 -6.98 -1.54
N ASN A 105 28.50 -7.10 -0.94
CA ASN A 105 27.87 -8.37 -0.58
C ASN A 105 26.46 -8.41 -1.18
N LEU A 106 26.36 -8.94 -2.40
CA LEU A 106 25.09 -8.99 -3.13
C LEU A 106 24.26 -10.19 -2.67
N THR A 107 22.93 -10.08 -2.76
CA THR A 107 22.05 -11.24 -2.61
C THR A 107 22.30 -12.27 -3.72
N THR A 108 21.71 -13.47 -3.58
CA THR A 108 21.77 -14.51 -4.61
C THR A 108 21.27 -14.02 -5.98
N SER A 109 20.25 -13.17 -6.00
CA SER A 109 19.70 -12.51 -7.18
C SER A 109 20.50 -11.29 -7.67
N GLY A 110 21.62 -10.96 -7.01
CA GLY A 110 22.51 -9.87 -7.40
C GLY A 110 22.07 -8.47 -6.93
N LYS A 111 21.20 -8.38 -5.93
CA LYS A 111 20.74 -7.09 -5.38
C LYS A 111 21.71 -6.58 -4.32
N SER A 112 21.95 -5.27 -4.33
CA SER A 112 22.77 -4.58 -3.32
C SER A 112 21.96 -4.04 -2.14
N SER A 113 20.63 -4.25 -2.15
CA SER A 113 19.70 -3.93 -1.07
C SER A 113 18.81 -5.14 -0.83
N ILE A 114 18.66 -5.53 0.44
CA ILE A 114 17.78 -6.64 0.80
C ILE A 114 16.30 -6.35 0.50
N TYR A 115 15.89 -5.08 0.58
CA TYR A 115 14.49 -4.67 0.33
C TYR A 115 14.10 -4.69 -1.16
N GLU A 116 15.08 -4.86 -2.05
CA GLU A 116 14.86 -5.09 -3.49
C GLU A 116 14.99 -6.57 -3.88
N SER A 117 15.23 -7.44 -2.89
CA SER A 117 15.47 -8.87 -3.06
C SER A 117 14.21 -9.70 -2.80
N THR A 118 14.30 -11.00 -3.06
CA THR A 118 13.17 -11.95 -3.00
C THR A 118 13.15 -12.80 -1.74
N PHE A 119 13.60 -12.24 -0.61
CA PHE A 119 13.78 -12.96 0.66
C PHE A 119 12.48 -13.32 1.41
N PHE A 120 11.32 -13.10 0.80
CA PHE A 120 10.02 -13.50 1.32
C PHE A 120 9.07 -13.87 0.17
N PHE A 121 8.01 -14.61 0.50
CA PHE A 121 6.96 -14.94 -0.45
C PHE A 121 5.61 -15.17 0.25
N ARG A 122 4.53 -15.03 -0.51
CA ARG A 122 3.14 -15.31 -0.13
C ARG A 122 2.66 -16.60 -0.77
N THR A 123 2.03 -17.44 0.04
CA THR A 123 1.40 -18.70 -0.42
C THR A 123 0.00 -18.51 -0.99
N SER A 124 -0.55 -19.55 -1.62
CA SER A 124 -1.94 -19.59 -2.10
C SER A 124 -2.94 -19.34 -0.96
N ASP A 125 -2.68 -19.88 0.22
CA ASP A 125 -3.41 -19.71 1.48
C ASP A 125 -3.13 -18.38 2.20
N ASN A 126 -2.56 -17.37 1.53
CA ASN A 126 -2.26 -16.04 2.09
C ASN A 126 -1.22 -16.00 3.23
N ARG A 127 -0.52 -17.09 3.53
CA ARG A 127 0.58 -17.08 4.52
C ARG A 127 1.83 -16.46 3.91
N VAL A 128 2.50 -15.59 4.65
CA VAL A 128 3.75 -14.95 4.24
C VAL A 128 4.91 -15.54 5.04
N TYR A 129 5.93 -15.99 4.32
CA TYR A 129 7.12 -16.59 4.88
C TYR A 129 8.35 -15.77 4.52
N LYS A 130 9.29 -15.70 5.47
CA LYS A 130 10.63 -15.19 5.26
C LYS A 130 11.59 -16.35 5.04
N VAL A 131 12.47 -16.17 4.06
CA VAL A 131 13.54 -17.12 3.76
C VAL A 131 14.74 -16.82 4.66
N ILE A 132 15.07 -17.77 5.52
CA ILE A 132 16.18 -17.68 6.46
C ILE A 132 17.45 -18.28 5.84
N ASP A 133 17.29 -19.38 5.10
CA ASP A 133 18.33 -19.99 4.28
C ASP A 133 17.71 -20.48 2.97
N ASN A 134 18.42 -20.24 1.86
CA ASN A 134 17.98 -20.58 0.51
C ASN A 134 18.78 -21.73 -0.12
N ASN A 135 19.45 -22.55 0.69
CA ASN A 135 20.22 -23.71 0.26
C ASN A 135 21.21 -23.37 -0.86
N GLY A 136 22.03 -22.34 -0.64
CA GLY A 136 23.05 -21.89 -1.58
C GLY A 136 22.48 -21.39 -2.92
N GLY A 137 21.25 -20.86 -2.93
CA GLY A 137 20.59 -20.36 -4.15
C GLY A 137 19.99 -21.44 -5.05
N THR A 138 19.82 -22.66 -4.55
CA THR A 138 19.11 -23.70 -5.29
C THR A 138 17.62 -23.41 -5.34
N ALA A 139 16.94 -23.86 -6.40
CA ALA A 139 15.50 -23.65 -6.53
C ALA A 139 14.72 -24.44 -5.46
N TYR A 140 13.67 -23.83 -4.90
CA TYR A 140 12.77 -24.50 -3.95
C TYR A 140 12.20 -25.77 -4.59
N SER A 141 12.21 -26.89 -3.86
CA SER A 141 11.79 -28.19 -4.38
C SER A 141 10.83 -28.90 -3.43
N GLY A 142 9.54 -28.74 -3.65
CA GLY A 142 8.52 -29.43 -2.87
C GLY A 142 7.16 -28.77 -2.88
N SER A 143 6.34 -29.13 -1.90
CA SER A 143 5.03 -28.52 -1.68
C SER A 143 5.15 -27.14 -1.05
N GLU A 144 4.10 -26.36 -1.21
CA GLU A 144 3.92 -25.08 -0.53
C GLU A 144 3.95 -25.24 1.00
N PRO A 145 4.54 -24.28 1.75
CA PRO A 145 4.59 -24.35 3.21
C PRO A 145 3.25 -24.03 3.89
N THR A 146 2.96 -24.76 4.97
CA THR A 146 1.70 -24.66 5.75
C THR A 146 1.91 -24.41 7.24
N SER A 147 3.16 -24.42 7.72
CA SER A 147 3.47 -24.22 9.13
C SER A 147 3.25 -22.78 9.57
N GLU A 148 2.49 -22.57 10.65
CA GLU A 148 2.31 -21.27 11.30
C GLU A 148 3.14 -21.16 12.60
N SER A 149 4.14 -22.04 12.76
CA SER A 149 5.02 -22.05 13.93
C SER A 149 5.86 -20.77 14.00
N THR A 150 6.07 -20.25 15.22
CA THR A 150 6.99 -19.13 15.47
C THR A 150 8.46 -19.52 15.35
N SER A 151 8.75 -20.82 15.38
CA SER A 151 10.08 -21.40 15.18
C SER A 151 10.39 -21.63 13.71
N PHE A 152 11.67 -21.70 13.36
CA PHE A 152 12.11 -22.02 12.01
C PHE A 152 11.79 -23.47 11.68
N PHE A 153 11.56 -23.74 10.40
CA PHE A 153 11.35 -25.09 9.91
C PHE A 153 12.00 -25.26 8.54
N SER A 154 12.44 -26.49 8.25
CA SER A 154 13.03 -26.83 6.96
C SER A 154 11.97 -27.42 6.03
N GLN A 155 11.85 -26.87 4.82
CA GLN A 155 10.98 -27.41 3.79
C GLN A 155 11.48 -27.01 2.41
N GLY A 156 11.36 -27.91 1.44
CA GLY A 156 11.72 -27.63 0.05
C GLY A 156 13.20 -27.34 -0.20
N GLY A 157 14.06 -27.76 0.72
CA GLY A 157 15.49 -27.42 0.78
C GLY A 157 15.79 -26.16 1.58
N TYR A 158 14.80 -25.34 1.92
CA TYR A 158 14.98 -24.04 2.54
C TYR A 158 14.79 -24.10 4.06
N VAL A 159 15.33 -23.12 4.79
CA VAL A 159 14.90 -22.81 6.15
C VAL A 159 13.98 -21.60 6.11
N LEU A 160 12.77 -21.73 6.64
CA LEU A 160 11.71 -20.74 6.55
C LEU A 160 11.25 -20.31 7.94
N LYS A 161 10.77 -19.06 8.02
CA LYS A 161 10.03 -18.54 9.18
C LYS A 161 8.67 -18.01 8.73
N TYR A 162 7.62 -18.43 9.42
CA TYR A 162 6.29 -17.82 9.27
C TYR A 162 6.30 -16.39 9.84
N MET A 163 5.76 -15.43 9.09
CA MET A 163 5.71 -14.02 9.48
C MET A 163 4.31 -13.59 9.89
N TYR A 164 3.33 -13.78 9.01
CA TYR A 164 1.93 -13.44 9.21
C TYR A 164 1.06 -14.09 8.13
N THR A 165 -0.26 -14.04 8.32
CA THR A 165 -1.25 -14.46 7.32
C THR A 165 -2.10 -13.26 6.95
N ILE A 166 -2.22 -12.98 5.64
CA ILE A 166 -3.13 -11.95 5.14
C ILE A 166 -4.56 -12.46 5.33
N THR A 167 -5.36 -11.73 6.09
CA THR A 167 -6.77 -12.07 6.32
C THR A 167 -7.58 -11.94 5.04
N SER A 168 -8.72 -12.63 4.95
CA SER A 168 -9.62 -12.49 3.79
C SER A 168 -10.09 -11.05 3.57
N ALA A 169 -10.27 -10.28 4.65
CA ALA A 169 -10.65 -8.87 4.57
C ALA A 169 -9.53 -8.01 3.97
N GLU A 170 -8.30 -8.17 4.46
CA GLU A 170 -7.12 -7.48 3.88
C GLU A 170 -6.88 -7.91 2.43
N GLN A 171 -7.09 -9.18 2.10
CA GLN A 171 -6.96 -9.68 0.74
C GLN A 171 -7.93 -8.95 -0.22
N THR A 172 -9.21 -8.85 0.15
CA THR A 172 -10.20 -8.16 -0.67
C THR A 172 -9.84 -6.68 -0.85
N LYS A 173 -9.45 -6.00 0.24
CA LYS A 173 -9.19 -4.56 0.25
C LYS A 173 -7.84 -4.13 -0.34
N PHE A 174 -6.79 -4.90 -0.16
CA PHE A 174 -5.42 -4.40 -0.37
C PHE A 174 -4.57 -5.26 -1.31
N LEU A 175 -4.98 -6.49 -1.64
CA LEU A 175 -4.22 -7.28 -2.59
C LEU A 175 -4.42 -6.74 -4.02
N THR A 176 -3.30 -6.50 -4.70
CA THR A 176 -3.26 -6.11 -6.13
C THR A 176 -2.39 -7.09 -6.91
N THR A 177 -2.18 -6.84 -8.20
CA THR A 177 -1.26 -7.64 -9.04
C THR A 177 0.17 -7.57 -8.51
N ASP A 178 0.60 -6.37 -8.09
CA ASP A 178 2.01 -6.08 -7.79
C ASP A 178 2.29 -5.81 -6.31
N PHE A 179 1.25 -5.62 -5.49
CA PHE A 179 1.40 -5.32 -4.06
C PHE A 179 0.50 -6.19 -3.18
N MET A 180 0.95 -6.42 -1.95
CA MET A 180 0.19 -7.12 -0.92
C MET A 180 0.32 -6.40 0.44
N PRO A 181 -0.72 -6.46 1.29
CA PRO A 181 -0.68 -5.83 2.60
C PRO A 181 0.36 -6.51 3.50
N VAL A 182 0.95 -5.72 4.40
CA VAL A 182 1.85 -6.21 5.45
C VAL A 182 1.32 -5.80 6.81
N SER A 183 1.25 -6.77 7.72
CA SER A 183 0.85 -6.59 9.10
C SER A 183 1.75 -7.42 10.02
N THR A 184 1.82 -7.06 11.30
CA THR A 184 2.62 -7.77 12.29
C THR A 184 1.74 -8.75 13.06
N ASP A 185 2.07 -10.04 12.99
CA ASP A 185 1.39 -11.07 13.77
C ASP A 185 1.78 -10.97 15.25
N SER A 186 0.80 -10.84 16.13
CA SER A 186 1.01 -10.68 17.58
C SER A 186 1.72 -11.88 18.24
N THR A 187 1.53 -13.10 17.70
CA THR A 187 2.15 -14.32 18.24
C THR A 187 3.62 -14.41 17.84
N VAL A 188 3.93 -14.09 16.59
CA VAL A 188 5.30 -14.07 16.05
C VAL A 188 6.11 -12.94 16.70
N SER A 189 5.53 -11.75 16.81
CA SER A 189 6.21 -10.60 17.44
C SER A 189 6.50 -10.81 18.92
N THR A 190 5.60 -11.43 19.67
CA THR A 190 5.84 -11.75 21.10
C THR A 190 6.95 -12.79 21.27
N ALA A 191 7.11 -13.70 20.31
CA ALA A 191 8.16 -14.73 20.32
C ALA A 191 9.51 -14.22 19.80
N ALA A 192 9.58 -13.01 19.24
CA ALA A 192 10.79 -12.43 18.71
C ALA A 192 11.78 -12.04 19.83
N VAL A 193 13.06 -12.24 19.57
CA VAL A 193 14.14 -11.98 20.54
C VAL A 193 15.18 -11.08 19.89
N ASP A 194 15.46 -9.94 20.53
CA ASP A 194 16.39 -8.94 20.01
C ASP A 194 17.83 -9.45 19.93
N GLY A 195 18.49 -9.20 18.81
CA GLY A 195 19.88 -9.59 18.55
C GLY A 195 20.15 -11.08 18.73
N LYS A 196 19.17 -11.95 18.48
CA LYS A 196 19.38 -13.39 18.53
C LYS A 196 20.06 -13.84 17.24
N ILE A 197 21.08 -14.68 17.37
CA ILE A 197 21.65 -15.39 16.21
C ILE A 197 20.70 -16.53 15.89
N GLU A 198 20.13 -16.55 14.69
CA GLU A 198 19.15 -17.56 14.31
C GLU A 198 19.50 -18.30 13.01
N SER A 199 20.45 -17.78 12.21
CA SER A 199 20.95 -18.49 11.03
C SER A 199 22.44 -18.29 10.80
N LEU A 200 23.00 -19.12 9.90
CA LEU A 200 24.43 -19.21 9.63
C LEU A 200 24.65 -19.27 8.11
N ILE A 201 25.74 -18.66 7.65
CA ILE A 201 26.27 -18.87 6.31
C ILE A 201 27.56 -19.67 6.45
N VAL A 202 27.59 -20.86 5.86
CA VAL A 202 28.70 -21.80 6.00
C VAL A 202 29.46 -21.95 4.69
N THR A 203 30.77 -21.71 4.75
CA THR A 203 31.72 -22.15 3.73
C THR A 203 32.35 -23.45 4.23
N ALA A 204 32.20 -24.54 3.48
CA ALA A 204 32.51 -25.89 3.97
C ALA A 204 34.01 -26.11 4.28
N GLY A 205 34.91 -25.53 3.48
CA GLY A 205 36.35 -25.81 3.55
C GLY A 205 36.70 -27.28 3.30
N THR A 206 37.94 -27.66 3.61
CA THR A 206 38.45 -29.04 3.46
C THR A 206 39.50 -29.38 4.51
N GLY A 207 39.69 -30.69 4.80
CA GLY A 207 40.78 -31.21 5.62
C GLY A 207 40.53 -31.23 7.13
N TYR A 208 39.31 -30.94 7.57
CA TYR A 208 38.89 -31.06 8.98
C TYR A 208 38.71 -32.53 9.39
N THR A 209 38.85 -32.87 10.67
CA THR A 209 38.52 -34.22 11.17
C THR A 209 37.00 -34.39 11.30
N ASP A 210 36.45 -35.48 10.77
CA ASP A 210 35.02 -35.81 10.86
C ASP A 210 34.54 -35.92 12.30
N GLY A 211 33.43 -35.25 12.63
CA GLY A 211 32.92 -35.18 13.99
C GLY A 211 31.82 -34.13 14.17
N THR A 212 31.27 -34.06 15.38
CA THR A 212 30.34 -33.01 15.81
C THR A 212 31.02 -32.16 16.87
N TYR A 213 31.07 -30.86 16.62
CA TYR A 213 31.82 -29.92 17.44
C TYR A 213 30.97 -28.72 17.81
N TYR A 214 31.42 -27.98 18.82
CA TYR A 214 30.74 -26.84 19.39
C TYR A 214 31.69 -25.67 19.51
N VAL A 215 31.20 -24.47 19.21
CA VAL A 215 31.99 -23.23 19.31
C VAL A 215 31.11 -22.10 19.84
N ALA A 216 31.63 -21.34 20.81
CA ALA A 216 30.95 -20.13 21.28
C ALA A 216 31.09 -19.00 20.26
N VAL A 217 30.05 -18.18 20.14
CA VAL A 217 30.11 -16.96 19.35
C VAL A 217 30.63 -15.82 20.24
N ASN A 218 31.78 -15.27 19.85
CA ASN A 218 32.32 -14.04 20.42
C ASN A 218 31.61 -12.82 19.82
N GLY A 219 31.65 -11.67 20.48
CA GLY A 219 30.96 -10.48 20.03
C GLY A 219 30.52 -9.61 21.19
N ASP A 220 29.43 -8.88 20.99
CA ASP A 220 28.83 -7.97 21.99
C ASP A 220 27.54 -8.50 22.61
N GLY A 221 27.09 -9.68 22.20
CA GLY A 221 25.93 -10.33 22.78
C GLY A 221 26.07 -10.62 24.27
N THR A 222 24.94 -10.83 24.91
CA THR A 222 24.90 -11.20 26.34
C THR A 222 25.67 -12.49 26.56
N SER A 223 26.68 -12.46 27.42
CA SER A 223 27.55 -13.61 27.73
C SER A 223 28.31 -14.18 26.51
N ALA A 224 28.64 -13.34 25.51
CA ALA A 224 29.40 -13.74 24.34
C ALA A 224 30.72 -14.46 24.70
N GLY A 225 31.08 -15.47 23.89
CA GLY A 225 32.26 -16.30 24.11
C GLY A 225 32.10 -17.36 25.22
N THR A 226 30.89 -17.53 25.78
CA THR A 226 30.63 -18.50 26.86
C THR A 226 29.47 -19.44 26.53
N THR A 227 29.32 -20.51 27.31
CA THR A 227 28.21 -21.48 27.21
C THR A 227 26.82 -20.89 27.46
N SER A 228 26.76 -19.74 28.15
CA SER A 228 25.52 -19.02 28.43
C SER A 228 25.16 -17.98 27.36
N GLY A 229 26.05 -17.78 26.37
CA GLY A 229 25.81 -16.95 25.20
C GLY A 229 25.30 -17.77 24.01
N ALA A 230 25.61 -17.30 22.81
CA ALA A 230 25.35 -18.07 21.60
C ALA A 230 26.42 -19.15 21.37
N VAL A 231 25.96 -20.35 21.01
CA VAL A 231 26.78 -21.54 20.75
C VAL A 231 26.31 -22.16 19.45
N ILE A 232 27.25 -22.48 18.57
CA ILE A 232 27.00 -23.18 17.31
C ILE A 232 27.46 -24.62 17.46
N GLU A 233 26.62 -25.55 17.02
CA GLU A 233 27.02 -26.93 16.77
C GLU A 233 27.33 -27.04 15.27
N PHE A 234 28.50 -27.55 14.92
CA PHE A 234 28.85 -27.79 13.52
C PHE A 234 29.31 -29.22 13.32
N VAL A 235 28.95 -29.77 12.16
CA VAL A 235 29.24 -31.15 11.79
C VAL A 235 30.27 -31.13 10.68
N VAL A 236 31.31 -31.94 10.81
CA VAL A 236 32.29 -32.21 9.76
C VAL A 236 32.04 -33.62 9.24
N SER A 237 31.89 -33.74 7.92
CA SER A 237 31.72 -35.02 7.24
C SER A 237 32.54 -35.03 5.96
N SER A 238 33.30 -36.11 5.73
CA SER A 238 34.23 -36.20 4.60
C SER A 238 35.23 -35.03 4.53
N GLY A 239 35.64 -34.53 5.69
CA GLY A 239 36.59 -33.44 5.86
C GLY A 239 36.08 -32.04 5.54
N ALA A 240 34.78 -31.84 5.38
CA ALA A 240 34.15 -30.56 5.09
C ALA A 240 33.05 -30.24 6.10
N ILE A 241 32.90 -28.96 6.47
CA ILE A 241 31.84 -28.49 7.37
C ILE A 241 30.50 -28.58 6.63
N ALA A 242 29.51 -29.22 7.25
CA ALA A 242 28.16 -29.34 6.73
C ALA A 242 27.47 -27.97 6.63
N SER A 243 26.59 -27.83 5.65
CA SER A 243 25.78 -26.61 5.46
C SER A 243 24.92 -26.29 6.68
N PHE A 244 24.41 -25.05 6.74
CA PHE A 244 23.41 -24.68 7.73
C PHE A 244 22.12 -25.49 7.54
N GLY A 245 21.50 -25.87 8.65
CA GLY A 245 20.22 -26.56 8.68
C GLY A 245 19.65 -26.58 10.10
N LEU A 246 18.74 -27.53 10.37
CA LEU A 246 18.05 -27.62 11.66
C LEU A 246 18.21 -28.99 12.34
N THR A 247 18.96 -29.91 11.73
CA THR A 247 19.12 -31.28 12.23
C THR A 247 20.47 -31.46 12.93
N SER A 248 20.44 -31.50 14.27
CA SER A 248 21.64 -31.80 15.09
C SER A 248 22.29 -33.12 14.65
N GLY A 249 23.62 -33.14 14.65
CA GLY A 249 24.44 -34.28 14.21
C GLY A 249 24.46 -34.54 12.70
N THR A 250 23.77 -33.74 11.89
CA THR A 250 23.85 -33.78 10.42
C THR A 250 24.21 -32.42 9.83
N ASP A 251 23.53 -31.38 10.28
CA ASP A 251 23.70 -30.02 9.80
C ASP A 251 24.58 -29.21 10.76
N THR A 252 25.10 -28.08 10.29
CA THR A 252 25.58 -27.03 11.19
C THR A 252 24.38 -26.22 11.70
N ILE A 253 24.18 -26.15 13.02
CA ILE A 253 22.98 -25.57 13.63
C ILE A 253 23.33 -24.50 14.68
N VAL A 254 22.40 -23.58 14.89
CA VAL A 254 22.44 -22.69 16.05
C VAL A 254 21.93 -23.47 17.28
N TYR A 255 22.86 -23.99 18.09
CA TYR A 255 22.52 -24.74 19.32
C TYR A 255 21.91 -23.83 20.39
N SER A 256 22.48 -22.62 20.56
CA SER A 256 21.92 -21.53 21.36
C SER A 256 22.14 -20.21 20.62
N GLY A 257 21.09 -19.41 20.43
CA GLY A 257 21.17 -18.16 19.67
C GLY A 257 21.61 -16.94 20.49
N GLY A 258 21.67 -17.06 21.82
CA GLY A 258 21.92 -15.94 22.72
C GLY A 258 20.96 -14.75 22.52
N THR A 259 21.35 -13.56 22.99
CA THR A 259 20.54 -12.33 22.89
C THR A 259 21.43 -11.10 22.77
N ASN A 260 20.88 -10.01 22.21
CA ASN A 260 21.51 -8.67 22.14
C ASN A 260 22.83 -8.63 21.35
N TYR A 261 23.07 -9.55 20.41
CA TYR A 261 24.19 -9.42 19.48
C TYR A 261 23.90 -8.31 18.46
N THR A 262 24.90 -7.48 18.16
CA THR A 262 24.92 -6.60 16.97
C THR A 262 26.01 -7.00 15.99
N TYR A 263 27.02 -7.72 16.48
CA TYR A 263 27.96 -8.48 15.65
C TYR A 263 28.38 -9.76 16.39
N GLY A 264 28.78 -10.78 15.63
CA GLY A 264 29.32 -12.00 16.20
C GLY A 264 30.40 -12.59 15.31
N THR A 265 31.40 -13.21 15.93
CA THR A 265 32.50 -13.86 15.23
C THR A 265 32.75 -15.25 15.79
N ILE A 266 33.13 -16.15 14.89
CA ILE A 266 33.52 -17.52 15.20
C ILE A 266 34.96 -17.68 14.74
N THR A 267 35.77 -18.27 15.61
CA THR A 267 37.14 -18.66 15.30
C THR A 267 37.20 -20.19 15.32
N LEU A 268 37.63 -20.79 14.22
CA LEU A 268 37.74 -22.23 14.08
C LEU A 268 39.21 -22.62 14.23
N THR A 269 39.59 -22.96 15.46
CA THR A 269 40.91 -23.50 15.83
C THR A 269 40.72 -24.55 16.91
N ASP A 270 41.71 -25.42 17.11
CA ASP A 270 41.65 -26.44 18.17
C ASP A 270 41.46 -25.81 19.57
N ASP A 271 41.98 -24.60 19.79
CA ASP A 271 41.89 -23.85 21.05
C ASP A 271 40.49 -23.27 21.34
N THR A 272 39.64 -23.14 20.33
CA THR A 272 38.34 -22.44 20.42
C THR A 272 37.14 -23.36 20.21
N VAL A 273 37.39 -24.58 19.72
CA VAL A 273 36.38 -25.59 19.38
C VAL A 273 36.37 -26.70 20.44
N PHE A 274 35.17 -27.20 20.73
CA PHE A 274 34.94 -28.19 21.78
C PHE A 274 34.18 -29.40 21.25
N ALA A 275 34.44 -30.57 21.84
CA ALA A 275 33.75 -31.82 21.52
C ALA A 275 32.38 -31.96 22.22
N ASN A 276 31.97 -30.98 23.03
CA ASN A 276 30.69 -31.01 23.75
C ASN A 276 30.03 -29.63 23.89
N ALA A 277 28.70 -29.61 23.95
CA ALA A 277 27.89 -28.39 24.08
C ALA A 277 28.19 -27.56 25.35
N GLY A 278 28.75 -28.20 26.38
CA GLY A 278 29.18 -27.53 27.61
C GLY A 278 30.48 -26.73 27.46
N LEU A 279 31.12 -26.76 26.29
CA LEU A 279 32.39 -26.09 26.01
C LEU A 279 33.47 -26.39 27.08
N THR A 280 33.52 -27.65 27.53
CA THR A 280 34.45 -28.09 28.59
C THR A 280 35.49 -29.08 28.10
N THR A 281 35.22 -29.76 26.99
CA THR A 281 36.09 -30.79 26.42
C THR A 281 36.68 -30.23 25.14
N ALA A 282 37.97 -29.89 25.17
CA ALA A 282 38.71 -29.47 23.98
C ALA A 282 38.74 -30.59 22.93
N VAL A 283 38.86 -30.21 21.65
CA VAL A 283 39.12 -31.16 20.56
C VAL A 283 40.56 -31.68 20.61
N ASP A 284 40.84 -32.76 19.88
CA ASP A 284 42.21 -33.26 19.75
C ASP A 284 43.02 -32.36 18.82
N SER A 285 44.35 -32.36 19.01
CA SER A 285 45.23 -31.56 18.17
C SER A 285 45.20 -32.02 16.72
N GLY A 286 44.94 -31.07 15.82
CA GLY A 286 44.81 -31.26 14.40
C GLY A 286 43.40 -31.55 13.92
N ASP A 287 42.38 -31.57 14.79
CA ASP A 287 40.99 -31.79 14.36
C ASP A 287 40.46 -30.62 13.52
N ILE A 288 40.78 -29.40 13.93
CA ILE A 288 40.36 -28.17 13.27
C ILE A 288 41.53 -27.51 12.57
N ASP A 289 42.70 -27.47 13.20
CA ASP A 289 43.88 -26.74 12.70
C ASP A 289 44.51 -27.34 11.42
N ASN A 290 44.23 -28.62 11.12
CA ASN A 290 44.64 -29.23 9.84
C ASN A 290 43.70 -28.89 8.68
N GLY A 291 42.51 -28.39 8.96
CA GLY A 291 41.55 -27.97 7.97
C GLY A 291 41.83 -26.55 7.44
N SER A 292 41.25 -26.22 6.29
CA SER A 292 41.42 -24.91 5.67
C SER A 292 40.18 -24.45 4.93
N GLY A 293 39.98 -23.13 4.86
CA GLY A 293 38.92 -22.49 4.06
C GLY A 293 37.50 -22.61 4.64
N GLY A 294 37.31 -23.30 5.76
CA GLY A 294 36.04 -23.38 6.47
C GLY A 294 35.72 -22.06 7.17
N VAL A 295 34.49 -21.57 7.00
CA VAL A 295 34.01 -20.33 7.62
C VAL A 295 32.57 -20.54 8.07
N ILE A 296 32.25 -20.16 9.31
CA ILE A 296 30.88 -20.06 9.79
C ILE A 296 30.63 -18.59 10.12
N LYS A 297 29.82 -17.92 9.30
CA LYS A 297 29.37 -16.54 9.51
C LYS A 297 28.00 -16.56 10.17
N VAL A 298 27.87 -15.84 11.27
CA VAL A 298 26.57 -15.70 11.95
C VAL A 298 25.72 -14.66 11.24
N VAL A 299 24.42 -14.93 11.14
CA VAL A 299 23.43 -13.97 10.67
C VAL A 299 22.53 -13.62 11.85
N ILE A 300 22.55 -12.34 12.20
CA ILE A 300 21.85 -11.80 13.36
C ILE A 300 20.47 -11.33 12.92
N SER A 301 19.45 -11.60 13.73
CA SER A 301 18.10 -11.10 13.49
C SER A 301 18.06 -9.57 13.40
N PRO A 302 17.08 -8.97 12.72
CA PRO A 302 16.81 -7.54 12.82
C PRO A 302 16.62 -7.09 14.27
N LYS A 303 16.74 -5.79 14.53
CA LYS A 303 16.42 -5.22 15.84
C LYS A 303 14.99 -5.58 16.27
N GLY A 304 14.85 -6.08 17.49
CA GLY A 304 13.62 -6.65 18.05
C GLY A 304 13.45 -8.15 17.79
N GLY A 305 14.22 -8.74 16.88
CA GLY A 305 14.10 -10.12 16.45
C GLY A 305 13.21 -10.29 15.21
N HIS A 306 13.33 -11.45 14.56
CA HIS A 306 12.53 -11.77 13.38
C HIS A 306 11.02 -11.78 13.71
N GLY A 307 10.24 -10.99 12.96
CA GLY A 307 8.80 -10.85 13.09
C GLY A 307 8.33 -9.91 14.21
N SER A 308 9.25 -9.27 14.94
CA SER A 308 8.91 -8.26 15.96
C SER A 308 8.14 -7.07 15.37
N ASN A 309 8.50 -6.67 14.15
CA ASN A 309 7.76 -5.71 13.34
C ASN A 309 7.94 -6.09 11.86
N ALA A 310 6.98 -6.84 11.33
CA ALA A 310 7.02 -7.36 9.96
C ALA A 310 6.97 -6.22 8.92
N VAL A 311 6.27 -5.12 9.21
CA VAL A 311 6.24 -3.93 8.35
C VAL A 311 7.65 -3.37 8.15
N ASN A 312 8.39 -3.21 9.25
CA ASN A 312 9.75 -2.67 9.23
C ASN A 312 10.78 -3.63 8.63
N GLU A 313 10.55 -4.94 8.78
CA GLU A 313 11.48 -5.99 8.40
C GLU A 313 11.35 -6.39 6.93
N LEU A 314 10.14 -6.34 6.37
CA LEU A 314 9.86 -6.71 4.98
C LEU A 314 9.88 -5.52 4.01
N GLY A 315 10.13 -4.31 4.50
CA GLY A 315 10.21 -3.10 3.67
C GLY A 315 8.85 -2.47 3.35
N GLY A 316 7.97 -2.37 4.35
CA GLY A 316 6.62 -1.81 4.24
C GLY A 316 6.55 -0.29 4.05
N HIS A 317 7.38 0.29 3.17
CA HIS A 317 7.40 1.71 2.86
C HIS A 317 6.35 2.12 1.81
N PHE A 318 5.51 1.19 1.36
CA PHE A 318 4.32 1.51 0.57
C PHE A 318 3.11 1.61 1.47
N VAL A 319 2.20 2.53 1.14
CA VAL A 319 0.87 2.62 1.77
C VAL A 319 -0.20 2.47 0.70
N ILE A 320 -1.13 1.54 0.91
CA ILE A 320 -2.29 1.33 0.04
C ILE A 320 -3.51 1.93 0.68
N MET A 321 -4.23 2.75 -0.08
CA MET A 321 -5.56 3.26 0.24
C MET A 321 -6.58 2.57 -0.65
N ASN A 322 -7.66 2.06 -0.06
CA ASN A 322 -8.80 1.48 -0.76
C ASN A 322 -10.00 2.43 -0.68
N THR A 323 -10.76 2.55 -1.75
CA THR A 323 -12.08 3.20 -1.72
C THR A 323 -13.02 2.48 -2.67
N LEU A 324 -14.19 2.11 -2.14
CA LEU A 324 -15.27 1.49 -2.90
C LEU A 324 -16.34 2.54 -3.20
N PHE A 325 -16.61 2.83 -4.46
CA PHE A 325 -17.79 3.60 -4.87
C PHE A 325 -18.88 2.61 -5.26
N VAL A 326 -19.95 2.53 -4.46
CA VAL A 326 -21.01 1.50 -4.63
C VAL A 326 -22.29 2.17 -5.10
N GLY A 327 -22.69 1.93 -6.36
CA GLY A 327 -23.93 2.46 -6.92
C GLY A 327 -24.14 3.95 -6.61
N ALA A 328 -25.32 4.29 -6.09
CA ALA A 328 -25.69 5.64 -5.66
C ALA A 328 -25.61 5.81 -4.13
N GLU A 329 -24.52 5.33 -3.51
CA GLU A 329 -24.28 5.48 -2.07
C GLU A 329 -24.48 6.93 -1.60
N GLY A 330 -25.21 7.09 -0.49
CA GLY A 330 -25.55 8.40 0.06
C GLY A 330 -26.46 9.26 -0.84
N ASP A 331 -26.92 8.78 -2.00
CA ASP A 331 -27.48 9.62 -3.08
C ASP A 331 -26.54 10.75 -3.58
N ASP A 332 -25.27 10.73 -3.15
CA ASP A 332 -24.23 11.71 -3.51
C ASP A 332 -23.44 11.23 -4.74
N LEU A 333 -23.29 9.92 -4.85
CA LEU A 333 -22.56 9.25 -5.92
C LEU A 333 -23.48 9.06 -7.14
N LEU A 334 -23.59 10.10 -7.98
CA LEU A 334 -24.39 10.06 -9.21
C LEU A 334 -23.95 8.92 -10.16
N THR A 335 -24.88 8.06 -10.58
CA THR A 335 -24.60 6.89 -11.44
C THR A 335 -25.02 7.09 -12.89
N GLY A 336 -25.56 8.26 -13.26
CA GLY A 336 -26.11 8.51 -14.59
C GLY A 336 -25.08 8.86 -15.66
N ASN A 337 -23.78 8.85 -15.34
CA ASN A 337 -22.71 9.28 -16.24
C ASN A 337 -21.37 8.58 -15.93
N ASP A 338 -20.39 8.85 -16.77
CA ASP A 338 -19.01 8.38 -16.62
C ASP A 338 -18.20 9.29 -15.68
N PHE A 339 -17.04 8.79 -15.23
CA PHE A 339 -15.96 9.61 -14.68
C PHE A 339 -14.62 9.25 -15.32
N ARG A 340 -13.70 10.21 -15.34
CA ARG A 340 -12.37 10.09 -15.99
C ARG A 340 -11.22 10.58 -15.12
N ASN A 341 -11.52 11.17 -13.98
CA ASN A 341 -10.55 11.71 -13.05
C ASN A 341 -10.76 11.11 -11.66
N ILE A 342 -9.66 10.74 -11.01
CA ILE A 342 -9.62 10.36 -9.59
C ILE A 342 -8.65 11.34 -8.92
N SER A 343 -9.00 11.85 -7.77
CA SER A 343 -8.10 12.68 -6.96
C SER A 343 -8.24 12.39 -5.48
N ILE A 344 -7.23 12.78 -4.69
CA ILE A 344 -7.30 12.73 -3.23
C ILE A 344 -7.09 14.13 -2.69
N VAL A 345 -8.00 14.55 -1.83
CA VAL A 345 -7.96 15.85 -1.15
C VAL A 345 -7.86 15.65 0.36
N THR A 346 -6.96 16.41 0.98
CA THR A 346 -6.80 16.44 2.43
C THR A 346 -7.51 17.64 3.03
N GLU A 347 -8.18 17.44 4.16
CA GLU A 347 -8.86 18.47 4.95
C GLU A 347 -9.86 19.36 4.15
N PRO A 348 -10.70 18.82 3.23
CA PRO A 348 -11.73 19.65 2.60
C PRO A 348 -12.76 20.10 3.64
N THR A 349 -13.31 21.30 3.46
CA THR A 349 -14.31 21.86 4.38
C THR A 349 -15.72 21.71 3.85
N ASN A 350 -16.72 21.68 4.74
CA ASN A 350 -18.12 21.75 4.32
C ASN A 350 -18.41 23.09 3.63
N PHE A 351 -19.23 23.05 2.59
CA PHE A 351 -19.57 24.21 1.77
C PHE A 351 -20.02 25.41 2.62
N GLY A 352 -19.47 26.59 2.33
CA GLY A 352 -19.77 27.84 3.02
C GLY A 352 -19.28 27.92 4.46
N THR A 353 -18.43 26.99 4.91
CA THR A 353 -17.88 26.96 6.28
C THR A 353 -16.37 26.81 6.28
N THR A 354 -15.76 26.89 7.47
CA THR A 354 -14.34 26.56 7.70
C THR A 354 -14.18 25.23 8.44
N THR A 355 -15.23 24.42 8.53
CA THR A 355 -15.22 23.16 9.28
C THR A 355 -14.87 22.02 8.34
N VAL A 356 -13.85 21.25 8.69
CA VAL A 356 -13.44 20.06 7.92
C VAL A 356 -14.59 19.06 7.86
N ALA A 357 -14.84 18.54 6.67
CA ALA A 357 -15.93 17.62 6.42
C ALA A 357 -15.70 16.28 7.11
N THR A 358 -16.79 15.64 7.55
CA THR A 358 -16.74 14.35 8.24
C THR A 358 -17.67 13.30 7.63
N ASP A 359 -18.50 13.69 6.66
CA ASP A 359 -19.51 12.82 6.07
C ASP A 359 -18.86 11.73 5.21
N THR A 360 -19.43 10.53 5.20
CA THR A 360 -18.83 9.39 4.51
C THR A 360 -18.75 9.60 3.00
N THR A 361 -19.72 10.29 2.44
CA THR A 361 -19.83 10.67 1.03
C THR A 361 -20.17 12.15 0.94
N ALA A 362 -19.85 12.77 -0.19
CA ALA A 362 -20.24 14.14 -0.46
C ALA A 362 -20.47 14.36 -1.96
N ARG A 363 -21.58 15.01 -2.32
CA ARG A 363 -21.89 15.44 -3.68
C ARG A 363 -21.08 16.68 -4.05
N GLN A 364 -20.42 16.65 -5.20
CA GLN A 364 -19.65 17.79 -5.72
C GLN A 364 -20.31 18.52 -6.89
N THR A 365 -21.47 18.04 -7.33
CA THR A 365 -22.28 18.73 -8.34
C THR A 365 -23.17 19.82 -7.74
N TYR A 366 -23.42 20.85 -8.53
CA TYR A 366 -24.55 21.76 -8.30
C TYR A 366 -25.84 21.08 -8.73
N ALA A 367 -26.97 21.48 -8.17
CA ALA A 367 -28.27 20.97 -8.58
C ALA A 367 -29.34 22.06 -8.70
N LEU A 368 -30.24 21.90 -9.67
CA LEU A 368 -31.42 22.74 -9.86
C LEU A 368 -32.68 21.92 -9.62
N LYS A 369 -33.55 22.37 -8.72
CA LYS A 369 -34.92 21.89 -8.61
C LYS A 369 -35.79 22.66 -9.59
N LEU A 370 -36.36 21.98 -10.57
CA LEU A 370 -37.14 22.62 -11.64
C LEU A 370 -38.65 22.54 -11.34
N ALA A 371 -39.37 23.65 -11.46
CA ALA A 371 -40.82 23.74 -11.22
C ALA A 371 -41.62 23.03 -12.32
N SER A 372 -41.13 23.11 -13.55
CA SER A 372 -41.64 22.38 -14.70
C SER A 372 -40.52 22.15 -15.71
N THR A 373 -40.66 21.07 -16.48
CA THR A 373 -39.73 20.70 -17.54
C THR A 373 -40.48 20.32 -18.82
N SER A 374 -39.83 20.57 -19.95
CA SER A 374 -40.24 20.09 -21.27
C SER A 374 -39.08 19.35 -21.91
N GLY A 375 -39.30 18.12 -22.35
CA GLY A 375 -38.24 17.24 -22.86
C GLY A 375 -37.46 16.54 -21.76
N THR A 376 -36.29 16.00 -22.10
CA THR A 376 -35.43 15.24 -21.19
C THR A 376 -34.00 15.67 -21.40
N PHE A 377 -33.35 16.18 -20.35
CA PHE A 377 -31.94 16.54 -20.40
C PHE A 377 -31.08 15.28 -20.58
N THR A 378 -30.02 15.39 -21.36
CA THR A 378 -29.07 14.31 -21.64
C THR A 378 -27.73 14.58 -20.97
N ALA A 379 -27.06 13.54 -20.48
CA ALA A 379 -25.71 13.64 -19.93
C ALA A 379 -24.74 14.35 -20.91
N ASP A 380 -23.78 15.09 -20.36
CA ASP A 380 -22.73 15.86 -21.04
C ASP A 380 -23.19 17.01 -21.95
N GLU A 381 -24.49 17.24 -22.05
CA GLU A 381 -24.99 18.35 -22.85
C GLU A 381 -24.69 19.70 -22.20
N LYS A 382 -24.48 20.71 -23.04
CA LYS A 382 -24.38 22.10 -22.58
C LYS A 382 -25.76 22.58 -22.16
N ILE A 383 -25.87 23.13 -20.97
CA ILE A 383 -27.05 23.89 -20.54
C ILE A 383 -26.74 25.38 -20.49
N THR A 384 -27.73 26.19 -20.83
CA THR A 384 -27.59 27.65 -20.86
C THR A 384 -28.80 28.33 -20.25
N GLN A 385 -28.56 29.42 -19.53
CA GLN A 385 -29.59 30.33 -19.05
C GLN A 385 -29.47 31.65 -19.81
N ALA A 386 -30.24 31.82 -20.89
CA ALA A 386 -30.05 32.93 -21.84
C ALA A 386 -30.14 34.33 -21.20
N THR A 387 -30.93 34.47 -20.12
CA THR A 387 -31.08 35.75 -19.39
C THR A 387 -29.81 36.16 -18.64
N THR A 388 -29.15 35.22 -17.98
CA THR A 388 -27.95 35.48 -17.15
C THR A 388 -26.66 35.21 -17.91
N LEU A 389 -26.72 34.47 -19.01
CA LEU A 389 -25.58 33.92 -19.75
C LEU A 389 -24.81 32.85 -18.97
N ALA A 390 -25.39 32.26 -17.92
CA ALA A 390 -24.82 31.11 -17.22
C ALA A 390 -24.75 29.89 -18.16
N ILE A 391 -23.64 29.16 -18.08
CA ILE A 391 -23.36 27.96 -18.87
C ILE A 391 -22.89 26.86 -17.94
N GLY A 392 -23.31 25.62 -18.19
CA GLY A 392 -22.85 24.45 -17.45
C GLY A 392 -22.98 23.18 -18.27
N LYS A 393 -22.58 22.06 -17.68
CA LYS A 393 -22.66 20.72 -18.26
C LYS A 393 -23.49 19.80 -17.40
N VAL A 394 -24.41 19.09 -18.03
CA VAL A 394 -25.28 18.14 -17.35
C VAL A 394 -24.46 16.93 -16.90
N VAL A 395 -24.52 16.64 -15.61
CA VAL A 395 -24.00 15.38 -15.06
C VAL A 395 -25.10 14.34 -15.08
N GLN A 396 -26.27 14.66 -14.53
CA GLN A 396 -27.41 13.73 -14.46
C GLN A 396 -28.74 14.48 -14.41
N TRP A 397 -29.78 13.86 -14.99
CA TRP A 397 -31.16 14.29 -14.88
C TRP A 397 -31.98 13.29 -14.05
N ASP A 398 -32.58 13.76 -12.95
CA ASP A 398 -33.55 13.00 -12.15
C ASP A 398 -34.97 13.45 -12.50
N ALA A 399 -35.64 12.66 -13.34
CA ALA A 399 -36.99 12.92 -13.79
C ALA A 399 -38.06 12.70 -12.70
N ASN A 400 -37.78 11.92 -11.66
CA ASN A 400 -38.75 11.66 -10.59
C ASN A 400 -38.86 12.86 -9.66
N ASN A 401 -37.72 13.48 -9.34
CA ASN A 401 -37.66 14.64 -8.47
C ASN A 401 -37.55 15.96 -9.25
N ASN A 402 -37.51 15.96 -10.58
CA ASN A 402 -37.24 17.16 -11.39
C ASN A 402 -35.95 17.88 -10.96
N ILE A 403 -34.88 17.12 -10.71
CA ILE A 403 -33.58 17.67 -10.29
C ILE A 403 -32.58 17.52 -11.45
N LEU A 404 -31.96 18.63 -11.82
CA LEU A 404 -30.88 18.67 -12.80
C LEU A 404 -29.54 18.88 -12.10
N TYR A 405 -28.69 17.87 -12.13
CA TYR A 405 -27.32 17.93 -11.60
C TYR A 405 -26.36 18.40 -12.68
N TYR A 406 -25.50 19.36 -12.36
CA TYR A 406 -24.58 19.98 -13.30
C TYR A 406 -23.27 20.41 -12.65
N HIS A 407 -22.26 20.66 -13.47
CA HIS A 407 -21.01 21.32 -13.07
C HIS A 407 -20.73 22.50 -14.00
N GLN A 408 -19.81 23.38 -13.58
CA GLN A 408 -19.36 24.54 -14.35
C GLN A 408 -17.82 24.54 -14.38
N GLU A 409 -17.22 24.02 -15.45
CA GLU A 409 -15.76 24.07 -15.63
C GLU A 409 -15.30 25.48 -16.08
N ARG A 410 -14.05 25.86 -15.82
CA ARG A 410 -13.45 27.14 -16.25
C ARG A 410 -13.12 27.20 -17.76
N TYR A 411 -13.96 26.58 -18.60
CA TYR A 411 -13.83 26.58 -20.06
C TYR A 411 -15.09 27.09 -20.77
N PRO A 412 -14.94 27.78 -21.92
CA PRO A 412 -16.07 28.15 -22.76
C PRO A 412 -16.89 26.93 -23.17
N ASP A 413 -18.22 27.04 -23.08
CA ASP A 413 -19.20 25.95 -23.30
C ASP A 413 -19.26 24.85 -22.22
N TYR A 414 -18.41 24.89 -21.19
CA TYR A 414 -18.42 23.93 -20.07
C TYR A 414 -18.84 24.57 -18.74
N GLY A 415 -18.50 25.84 -18.55
CA GLY A 415 -18.93 26.62 -17.37
C GLY A 415 -18.78 28.13 -17.52
N THR A 416 -18.05 28.59 -18.55
CA THR A 416 -17.89 30.02 -18.83
C THR A 416 -18.59 30.44 -20.12
N SER A 417 -18.96 31.71 -20.19
CA SER A 417 -19.41 32.37 -21.42
C SER A 417 -18.34 32.36 -22.52
N THR A 418 -18.70 32.78 -23.75
CA THR A 418 -17.78 32.85 -24.90
C THR A 418 -16.61 33.82 -24.70
N VAL A 419 -16.73 34.77 -23.76
CA VAL A 419 -15.64 35.70 -23.37
C VAL A 419 -14.84 35.19 -22.17
N GLY A 420 -15.13 33.98 -21.67
CA GLY A 420 -14.42 33.37 -20.53
C GLY A 420 -14.95 33.79 -19.15
N ALA A 421 -16.06 34.52 -19.05
CA ALA A 421 -16.63 34.90 -17.76
C ALA A 421 -17.40 33.73 -17.12
N TYR A 422 -17.07 33.41 -15.88
CA TYR A 422 -17.84 32.50 -15.02
C TYR A 422 -19.09 33.21 -14.49
N ILE A 423 -20.26 32.61 -14.71
CA ILE A 423 -21.55 33.16 -14.27
C ILE A 423 -22.36 32.00 -13.68
N ALA A 424 -22.68 32.10 -12.39
CA ALA A 424 -23.52 31.13 -11.72
C ALA A 424 -24.96 31.19 -12.24
N PHE A 425 -25.61 30.03 -12.35
CA PHE A 425 -27.04 29.97 -12.58
C PHE A 425 -27.77 30.63 -11.41
N SER A 426 -28.75 31.48 -11.71
CA SER A 426 -29.47 32.23 -10.67
C SER A 426 -30.86 32.66 -11.12
N GLY A 427 -31.75 32.83 -10.14
CA GLY A 427 -33.14 33.25 -10.31
C GLY A 427 -34.00 32.31 -11.15
N ALA A 428 -35.29 32.59 -11.24
CA ALA A 428 -36.24 31.78 -11.99
C ALA A 428 -36.17 32.04 -13.52
N ASN A 429 -35.00 31.89 -14.15
CA ASN A 429 -34.86 32.01 -15.61
C ASN A 429 -34.71 30.64 -16.27
N VAL A 430 -35.27 30.50 -17.48
CA VAL A 430 -35.28 29.25 -18.26
C VAL A 430 -33.86 28.75 -18.53
N VAL A 431 -33.63 27.49 -18.20
CA VAL A 431 -32.44 26.71 -18.54
C VAL A 431 -32.77 25.84 -19.75
N THR A 432 -31.93 25.90 -20.78
CA THR A 432 -32.11 25.16 -22.05
C THR A 432 -30.93 24.23 -22.29
N GLY A 433 -31.22 22.96 -22.57
CA GLY A 433 -30.27 21.95 -23.04
C GLY A 433 -30.00 22.11 -24.53
N ALA A 434 -28.72 22.20 -24.91
CA ALA A 434 -28.31 22.48 -26.28
C ALA A 434 -28.53 21.31 -27.24
N THR A 435 -28.44 20.07 -26.75
CA THR A 435 -28.55 18.85 -27.58
C THR A 435 -29.97 18.32 -27.55
N SER A 436 -30.56 18.21 -26.35
CA SER A 436 -31.90 17.67 -26.15
C SER A 436 -33.02 18.65 -26.54
N GLY A 437 -32.71 19.96 -26.54
CA GLY A 437 -33.72 21.01 -26.60
C GLY A 437 -34.62 21.05 -25.35
N ALA A 438 -34.28 20.30 -24.31
CA ALA A 438 -35.03 20.28 -23.07
C ALA A 438 -34.97 21.65 -22.40
N THR A 439 -36.07 22.04 -21.76
CA THR A 439 -36.15 23.31 -21.03
C THR A 439 -36.73 23.08 -19.65
N GLY A 440 -36.30 23.89 -18.69
CA GLY A 440 -36.91 23.94 -17.38
C GLY A 440 -36.61 25.25 -16.68
N THR A 441 -37.45 25.60 -15.71
CA THR A 441 -37.27 26.84 -14.92
C THR A 441 -37.05 26.45 -13.45
N PRO A 442 -35.95 26.92 -12.81
CA PRO A 442 -35.74 26.72 -11.38
C PRO A 442 -36.94 27.17 -10.56
N ASP A 443 -37.35 26.34 -9.61
CA ASP A 443 -38.45 26.62 -8.70
C ASP A 443 -37.96 27.54 -7.58
N ALA A 444 -38.17 28.85 -7.74
CA ALA A 444 -37.82 29.83 -6.72
C ALA A 444 -38.58 29.65 -5.39
N SER A 445 -39.60 28.77 -5.32
CA SER A 445 -40.26 28.42 -4.05
C SER A 445 -39.70 27.17 -3.38
N ALA A 446 -38.77 26.46 -4.04
CA ALA A 446 -38.10 25.31 -3.46
C ALA A 446 -36.98 25.76 -2.50
N ASP A 447 -37.36 25.94 -1.23
CA ASP A 447 -36.47 26.32 -0.13
C ASP A 447 -36.51 25.28 1.01
N SER A 448 -36.45 23.99 0.64
CA SER A 448 -36.55 22.88 1.58
C SER A 448 -35.85 21.62 1.08
N ALA A 449 -35.67 20.66 1.99
CA ALA A 449 -35.09 19.35 1.70
C ALA A 449 -36.01 18.50 0.80
N VAL A 450 -35.44 17.93 -0.26
CA VAL A 450 -36.08 16.93 -1.11
C VAL A 450 -35.46 15.57 -0.79
N THR A 451 -36.30 14.60 -0.41
CA THR A 451 -35.87 13.21 -0.17
C THR A 451 -35.60 12.49 -1.49
N LEU A 452 -34.44 11.86 -1.57
CA LEU A 452 -33.95 11.11 -2.73
C LEU A 452 -34.25 9.61 -2.59
N ALA A 453 -33.88 8.83 -3.61
CA ALA A 453 -34.28 7.44 -3.74
C ALA A 453 -33.79 6.55 -2.57
N ASN A 454 -32.59 6.80 -2.04
CA ASN A 454 -32.03 6.05 -0.92
C ASN A 454 -32.28 6.74 0.44
N SER A 455 -33.30 7.61 0.51
CA SER A 455 -33.74 8.32 1.71
C SER A 455 -32.76 9.37 2.25
N ASN A 456 -31.68 9.70 1.54
CA ASN A 456 -30.92 10.90 1.85
C ASN A 456 -31.68 12.14 1.34
N THR A 457 -31.23 13.34 1.70
CA THR A 457 -31.89 14.59 1.30
C THR A 457 -30.91 15.57 0.69
N ILE A 458 -31.36 16.25 -0.36
CA ILE A 458 -30.71 17.44 -0.89
C ILE A 458 -31.53 18.68 -0.50
N THR A 459 -30.87 19.70 0.04
CA THR A 459 -31.54 20.95 0.43
C THR A 459 -31.37 22.00 -0.66
N PHE A 460 -32.48 22.57 -1.10
CA PHE A 460 -32.50 23.67 -2.05
C PHE A 460 -32.79 24.99 -1.35
N THR A 461 -32.22 26.08 -1.88
CA THR A 461 -32.59 27.47 -1.59
C THR A 461 -32.88 28.16 -2.91
N ASP A 462 -34.07 28.74 -3.05
CA ASP A 462 -34.60 29.32 -4.29
C ASP A 462 -34.49 28.37 -5.51
N GLY A 463 -34.55 27.05 -5.29
CA GLY A 463 -34.41 26.03 -6.33
C GLY A 463 -32.98 25.65 -6.69
N TYR A 464 -31.98 26.09 -5.93
CA TYR A 464 -30.56 25.81 -6.14
C TYR A 464 -29.97 25.04 -4.96
N ALA A 465 -29.10 24.08 -5.25
CA ALA A 465 -28.29 23.40 -4.26
C ALA A 465 -26.81 23.46 -4.65
N ASN A 466 -25.97 23.74 -3.66
CA ASN A 466 -24.52 23.77 -3.81
C ASN A 466 -23.91 22.36 -3.64
N PRO A 467 -22.64 22.18 -4.04
CA PRO A 467 -21.81 21.09 -3.57
C PRO A 467 -21.79 21.00 -2.04
N GLU A 468 -21.45 19.83 -1.51
CA GLU A 468 -21.40 19.61 -0.05
C GLU A 468 -20.03 19.90 0.55
N LEU A 469 -18.97 19.78 -0.26
CA LEU A 469 -17.64 20.28 0.10
C LEU A 469 -17.44 21.64 -0.58
N GLU A 470 -16.72 22.53 0.10
CA GLU A 470 -16.33 23.83 -0.44
C GLU A 470 -15.33 23.62 -1.59
N PRO A 471 -15.65 24.06 -2.83
CA PRO A 471 -14.70 24.03 -3.92
C PRO A 471 -13.41 24.76 -3.56
N ASP A 472 -12.27 24.27 -4.05
CA ASP A 472 -10.94 24.85 -3.81
C ASP A 472 -10.51 24.85 -2.32
N SER A 473 -11.18 24.06 -1.46
CA SER A 473 -10.75 23.84 -0.07
C SER A 473 -9.75 22.68 0.08
N GLY A 474 -9.12 22.56 1.25
CA GLY A 474 -8.16 21.49 1.51
C GLY A 474 -6.91 21.55 0.62
N ASN A 475 -6.25 20.41 0.42
CA ASN A 475 -5.10 20.29 -0.49
C ASN A 475 -5.25 19.05 -1.38
N VAL A 476 -5.12 19.22 -2.69
CA VAL A 476 -5.09 18.08 -3.64
C VAL A 476 -3.71 17.43 -3.58
N ILE A 477 -3.64 16.16 -3.16
CA ILE A 477 -2.37 15.43 -2.99
C ILE A 477 -2.16 14.32 -4.01
N TYR A 478 -3.18 14.03 -4.82
CA TYR A 478 -3.13 13.01 -5.86
C TYR A 478 -4.10 13.36 -6.99
N ILE A 479 -3.67 13.15 -8.23
CA ILE A 479 -4.49 13.31 -9.44
C ILE A 479 -4.15 12.17 -10.41
N GLU A 480 -5.16 11.45 -10.86
CA GLU A 480 -5.09 10.45 -11.93
C GLU A 480 -6.11 10.80 -13.01
N ASN A 481 -5.65 10.84 -14.26
CA ASN A 481 -6.53 10.88 -15.43
C ASN A 481 -6.53 9.51 -16.10
N ARG A 482 -7.72 9.02 -16.45
CA ARG A 482 -7.91 7.67 -16.99
C ARG A 482 -9.00 7.65 -18.06
N ALA A 483 -9.04 6.55 -18.81
CA ALA A 483 -10.14 6.28 -19.74
C ALA A 483 -11.49 6.24 -18.98
N PRO A 484 -12.61 6.61 -19.63
CA PRO A 484 -13.90 6.71 -18.98
C PRO A 484 -14.34 5.42 -18.31
N ILE A 485 -14.85 5.55 -17.10
CA ILE A 485 -15.56 4.49 -16.39
C ILE A 485 -17.03 4.90 -16.29
N THR A 486 -17.88 4.16 -16.98
CA THR A 486 -19.33 4.27 -16.83
C THR A 486 -19.74 3.76 -15.47
N ARG A 487 -20.61 4.52 -14.78
CA ARG A 487 -21.21 4.12 -13.52
C ARG A 487 -22.59 3.52 -13.75
N ALA A 488 -23.01 2.64 -12.86
CA ALA A 488 -24.36 2.09 -12.82
C ALA A 488 -24.77 1.82 -11.37
N THR A 489 -26.08 1.71 -11.13
CA THR A 489 -26.62 1.51 -9.77
C THR A 489 -26.28 0.15 -9.17
N ASP A 490 -26.01 -0.85 -10.01
CA ASP A 490 -25.62 -2.22 -9.65
C ASP A 490 -24.10 -2.46 -9.75
N GLN A 491 -23.33 -1.41 -10.01
CA GLN A 491 -21.87 -1.47 -10.14
C GLN A 491 -21.18 -1.07 -8.84
N THR A 492 -20.02 -1.66 -8.59
CA THR A 492 -19.08 -1.22 -7.55
C THR A 492 -17.73 -0.95 -8.21
N GLU A 493 -17.23 0.27 -8.05
CA GLU A 493 -15.89 0.64 -8.46
C GLU A 493 -14.93 0.49 -7.27
N ASP A 494 -13.94 -0.40 -7.39
CA ASP A 494 -12.89 -0.62 -6.38
C ASP A 494 -11.61 0.09 -6.81
N ILE A 495 -11.26 1.18 -6.13
CA ILE A 495 -10.08 1.99 -6.42
C ILE A 495 -9.04 1.77 -5.32
N LYS A 496 -7.84 1.35 -5.73
CA LYS A 496 -6.68 1.13 -4.86
C LYS A 496 -5.53 2.03 -5.31
N ILE A 497 -5.12 2.94 -4.44
CA ILE A 497 -3.98 3.84 -4.68
C ILE A 497 -2.82 3.37 -3.82
N VAL A 498 -1.65 3.17 -4.44
CA VAL A 498 -0.42 2.80 -3.75
C VAL A 498 0.53 3.99 -3.79
N VAL A 499 0.98 4.43 -2.62
CA VAL A 499 1.96 5.52 -2.47
C VAL A 499 3.27 4.93 -1.97
N GLU A 500 4.37 5.31 -2.63
CA GLU A 500 5.73 4.95 -2.28
C GLU A 500 6.42 6.14 -1.59
N PHE A 501 7.17 5.87 -0.52
CA PHE A 501 7.89 6.88 0.27
C PHE A 501 9.40 6.73 0.22
#